data_AF-A0A1M2UYW7-F1
#
_entry.id   AF-A0A1M2UYW7-F1
#
_cell.length_a   1.000
_cell.length_b   1.000
_cell.length_c   1.000
_cell.angle_alpha   90.00
_cell.angle_beta   90.00
_cell.angle_gamma   90.00
#
_symmetry.space_group_name_H-M   'P 1'
#
loop_
_entity.id
_entity.type
_entity.pdbx_description
1 polymer ?
#
loop_
_entity_poly.entity_id
_entity_poly.type
_entity_poly.pdbx_seq_one_letter_code
_entity_poly.pdbx_strand_id
1 'polypeptide(L)'
;MRNLLSRRLTTLAALLLLMFAGGQLHAQNMQEPVPEGSTPVNTDDPYENWNRKVFSFNDAIDRWFLRPVAQAYRTVTPRIVDRGITNFFNNLTEIRNFSNSLLQLKGESAVVAAGRFTYNTVFGLGGIFDVATAFDLPERPEDFGQTLGYWGVGSGPYLVMPLLGPATPRYFTGMATDGFLLPSAWDEVSSPERYYLRALQIVDKRADLIPAESFISGDRYTFVRNAFLQRREFLINDGKITQDPFADDDDFMLDDF
;
A
#
# COMPACT_ATOMS: atom_id res chain seq x y z
N MET A 1 -2.14 -22.06 25.68
CA MET A 1 -2.65 -21.18 24.60
C MET A 1 -1.78 -21.17 23.33
N ARG A 2 -0.43 -21.30 23.41
CA ARG A 2 0.47 -21.40 22.21
C ARG A 2 0.10 -22.51 21.20
N ASN A 3 -0.42 -23.65 21.64
CA ASN A 3 -0.75 -24.79 20.76
C ASN A 3 -2.05 -24.64 19.94
N LEU A 4 -2.94 -23.70 20.31
CA LEU A 4 -4.17 -23.45 19.57
C LEU A 4 -3.95 -22.46 18.41
N LEU A 5 -3.03 -21.51 18.58
CA LEU A 5 -2.66 -20.51 17.57
C LEU A 5 -1.75 -21.11 16.48
N SER A 6 -0.75 -21.90 16.87
CA SER A 6 0.09 -22.62 15.89
C SER A 6 -0.69 -23.62 15.04
N ARG A 7 -1.74 -24.24 15.62
CA ARG A 7 -2.68 -25.09 14.88
C ARG A 7 -3.54 -24.29 13.90
N ARG A 8 -3.92 -23.05 14.22
CA ARG A 8 -4.72 -22.19 13.32
C ARG A 8 -3.93 -21.74 12.09
N LEU A 9 -2.67 -21.36 12.27
CA LEU A 9 -1.77 -21.00 11.16
C LEU A 9 -1.45 -22.19 10.26
N THR A 10 -1.17 -23.37 10.83
CA THR A 10 -0.94 -24.57 10.02
C THR A 10 -2.20 -25.05 9.31
N THR A 11 -3.39 -24.90 9.91
CA THR A 11 -4.66 -25.20 9.23
C THR A 11 -4.98 -24.21 8.13
N LEU A 12 -4.66 -22.91 8.29
CA LEU A 12 -4.83 -21.90 7.24
C LEU A 12 -3.89 -22.16 6.07
N ALA A 13 -2.62 -22.45 6.35
CA ALA A 13 -1.65 -22.82 5.33
C ALA A 13 -2.05 -24.12 4.60
N ALA A 14 -2.58 -25.12 5.31
CA ALA A 14 -3.07 -26.37 4.71
C ALA A 14 -4.37 -26.19 3.90
N LEU A 15 -5.29 -25.32 4.34
CA LEU A 15 -6.49 -24.96 3.59
C LEU A 15 -6.14 -24.17 2.33
N LEU A 16 -5.17 -23.26 2.41
CA LEU A 16 -4.61 -22.55 1.25
C LEU A 16 -3.97 -23.53 0.25
N LEU A 17 -3.18 -24.50 0.72
CA LEU A 17 -2.60 -25.56 -0.13
C LEU A 17 -3.67 -26.44 -0.82
N LEU A 18 -4.80 -26.71 -0.16
CA LEU A 18 -5.91 -27.49 -0.73
C LEU A 18 -6.73 -26.74 -1.78
N MET A 19 -6.77 -25.41 -1.73
CA MET A 19 -7.45 -24.60 -2.76
C MET A 19 -6.72 -24.59 -4.12
N PHE A 20 -5.44 -24.99 -4.18
CA PHE A 20 -4.62 -24.92 -5.40
C PHE A 20 -4.40 -26.24 -6.14
N ALA A 21 -5.01 -27.34 -5.72
CA ALA A 21 -5.01 -28.58 -6.52
C ALA A 21 -5.97 -28.51 -7.73
N GLY A 22 -6.80 -27.47 -7.82
CA GLY A 22 -7.79 -27.28 -8.88
C GLY A 22 -7.51 -26.05 -9.74
N GLY A 23 -6.73 -26.21 -10.80
CA GLY A 23 -6.74 -25.32 -11.96
C GLY A 23 -5.75 -24.16 -11.94
N GLN A 24 -5.05 -23.99 -13.06
CA GLN A 24 -4.31 -22.77 -13.39
C GLN A 24 -5.31 -21.61 -13.50
N LEU A 25 -5.38 -20.80 -12.44
CA LEU A 25 -6.16 -19.57 -12.44
C LEU A 25 -5.58 -18.62 -13.50
N HIS A 26 -6.26 -18.50 -14.63
CA HIS A 26 -6.08 -17.40 -15.57
C HIS A 26 -6.66 -16.13 -14.94
N ALA A 27 -5.91 -15.53 -13.99
CA ALA A 27 -6.29 -14.32 -13.26
C ALA A 27 -6.14 -13.01 -14.06
N GLN A 28 -6.12 -13.08 -15.40
CA GLN A 28 -5.78 -11.93 -16.23
C GLN A 28 -6.97 -11.14 -16.78
N ASN A 29 -8.21 -11.63 -16.67
CA ASN A 29 -9.32 -11.05 -17.45
C ASN A 29 -10.63 -10.77 -16.69
N MET A 30 -10.72 -10.97 -15.38
CA MET A 30 -11.90 -10.53 -14.61
C MET A 30 -11.58 -9.23 -13.88
N GLN A 31 -11.83 -8.12 -14.58
CA GLN A 31 -11.67 -6.79 -14.01
C GLN A 31 -12.78 -6.53 -12.99
N GLU A 32 -12.41 -6.34 -11.72
CA GLU A 32 -13.37 -6.05 -10.65
C GLU A 32 -14.09 -4.70 -10.92
N PRO A 33 -15.40 -4.61 -10.66
CA PRO A 33 -16.17 -3.39 -10.93
C PRO A 33 -15.66 -2.25 -10.06
N VAL A 34 -15.59 -1.05 -10.63
CA VAL A 34 -15.31 0.15 -9.83
C VAL A 34 -16.43 0.29 -8.80
N PRO A 35 -16.13 0.60 -7.53
CA PRO A 35 -17.17 0.87 -6.55
C PRO A 35 -18.15 1.93 -7.08
N GLU A 36 -19.45 1.63 -7.09
CA GLU A 36 -20.47 2.62 -7.40
C GLU A 36 -20.44 3.72 -6.31
N GLY A 37 -19.98 4.92 -6.67
CA GLY A 37 -19.84 6.04 -5.74
C GLY A 37 -18.39 6.41 -5.38
N SER A 38 -17.41 6.09 -6.22
CA SER A 38 -16.08 6.74 -6.11
C SER A 38 -16.29 8.25 -6.13
N THR A 39 -15.94 8.87 -5.01
CA THR A 39 -16.13 10.31 -4.81
C THR A 39 -14.89 10.99 -5.38
N PRO A 40 -15.05 11.94 -6.32
CA PRO A 40 -13.90 12.60 -6.93
C PRO A 40 -13.01 13.23 -5.85
N VAL A 41 -11.71 13.22 -6.10
CA VAL A 41 -10.71 13.80 -5.22
C VAL A 41 -11.02 15.27 -5.02
N ASN A 42 -11.43 15.63 -3.79
CA ASN A 42 -11.51 17.03 -3.41
C ASN A 42 -10.08 17.55 -3.16
N THR A 43 -9.61 18.42 -4.04
CA THR A 43 -8.31 19.10 -3.92
C THR A 43 -8.32 20.27 -2.93
N ASP A 44 -9.50 20.66 -2.45
CA ASP A 44 -9.63 21.71 -1.44
C ASP A 44 -8.97 21.29 -0.14
N ASP A 45 -8.14 22.19 0.35
CA ASP A 45 -7.31 21.99 1.52
C ASP A 45 -7.73 22.98 2.62
N PRO A 46 -8.83 22.71 3.33
CA PRO A 46 -9.36 23.64 4.34
C PRO A 46 -8.39 23.85 5.51
N TYR A 47 -7.38 22.97 5.66
CA TYR A 47 -6.38 23.01 6.72
C TYR A 47 -4.98 23.35 6.20
N GLU A 48 -4.85 24.01 5.05
CA GLU A 48 -3.56 24.26 4.39
C GLU A 48 -2.53 24.91 5.34
N ASN A 49 -2.96 25.90 6.13
CA ASN A 49 -2.09 26.58 7.10
C ASN A 49 -1.51 25.63 8.16
N TRP A 50 -2.30 24.67 8.64
CA TRP A 50 -1.83 23.63 9.55
C TRP A 50 -0.94 22.63 8.81
N ASN A 51 -1.43 22.17 7.66
CA ASN A 51 -0.78 21.13 6.86
C ASN A 51 0.63 21.54 6.41
N ARG A 52 0.82 22.78 5.95
CA ARG A 52 2.15 23.32 5.58
C ARG A 52 3.11 23.39 6.77
N LYS A 53 2.62 23.75 7.97
CA LYS A 53 3.46 23.78 9.19
C LYS A 53 3.91 22.39 9.60
N VAL A 54 2.97 21.44 9.66
CA VAL A 54 3.29 20.05 10.01
C VAL A 54 4.14 19.39 8.92
N PHE A 55 3.88 19.70 7.65
CA PHE A 55 4.72 19.27 6.55
C PHE A 55 6.17 19.75 6.72
N SER A 56 6.36 21.03 7.05
CA SER A 56 7.69 21.59 7.31
C SER A 56 8.39 20.92 8.50
N PHE A 57 7.64 20.58 9.55
CA PHE A 57 8.15 19.80 10.69
C PHE A 57 8.59 18.39 10.28
N ASN A 58 7.74 17.64 9.57
CA ASN A 58 8.05 16.30 9.08
C ASN A 58 9.24 16.33 8.12
N ASP A 59 9.28 17.31 7.22
CA ASP A 59 10.35 17.48 6.25
C ASP A 59 11.68 17.87 6.90
N ALA A 60 11.66 18.63 7.99
CA ALA A 60 12.86 18.87 8.78
C ALA A 60 13.38 17.56 9.38
N ILE A 61 12.51 16.75 10.00
CA ILE A 61 12.91 15.45 10.56
C ILE A 61 13.46 14.53 9.46
N ASP A 62 12.82 14.49 8.29
CA ASP A 62 13.30 13.71 7.16
C ASP A 62 14.70 14.16 6.73
N ARG A 63 14.89 15.47 6.47
CA ARG A 63 16.17 16.02 6.01
C ARG A 63 17.31 15.83 7.00
N TRP A 64 17.04 15.97 8.30
CA TRP A 64 18.06 15.92 9.34
C TRP A 64 18.33 14.51 9.87
N PHE A 65 17.37 13.59 9.77
CA PHE A 65 17.49 12.26 10.36
C PHE A 65 17.21 11.14 9.36
N LEU A 66 15.98 11.06 8.84
CA LEU A 66 15.56 9.86 8.12
C LEU A 66 16.27 9.70 6.76
N ARG A 67 16.40 10.79 5.99
CA ARG A 67 17.06 10.79 4.68
C ARG A 67 18.56 10.47 4.77
N PRO A 68 19.36 11.05 5.69
CA PRO A 68 20.74 10.62 5.90
C PRO A 68 20.87 9.13 6.24
N VAL A 69 20.01 8.60 7.12
CA VAL A 69 20.01 7.18 7.49
C VAL A 69 19.66 6.29 6.29
N ALA A 70 18.61 6.65 5.54
CA ALA A 70 18.21 5.94 4.33
C ALA A 70 19.29 5.99 3.24
N GLN A 71 19.98 7.11 3.07
CA GLN A 71 21.10 7.24 2.13
C GLN A 71 22.27 6.35 2.56
N ALA A 72 22.58 6.29 3.86
CA ALA A 72 23.62 5.41 4.39
C ALA A 72 23.26 3.95 4.15
N TYR A 73 22.04 3.54 4.48
CA TYR A 73 21.51 2.20 4.19
C TYR A 73 21.66 1.85 2.71
N ARG A 74 21.20 2.71 1.80
CA ARG A 74 21.33 2.49 0.35
C ARG A 74 22.78 2.39 -0.14
N THR A 75 23.70 3.06 0.54
CA THR A 75 25.13 3.06 0.18
C THR A 75 25.81 1.76 0.60
N VAL A 76 25.46 1.20 1.76
CA VAL A 76 26.10 0.00 2.32
C VAL A 76 25.40 -1.29 1.91
N THR A 77 24.11 -1.25 1.60
CA THR A 77 23.30 -2.41 1.25
C THR A 77 23.37 -2.70 -0.26
N PRO A 78 23.85 -3.88 -0.69
CA PRO A 78 23.83 -4.26 -2.09
C PRO A 78 22.40 -4.34 -2.63
N ARG A 79 22.19 -3.93 -3.90
CA ARG A 79 20.86 -3.89 -4.55
C ARG A 79 20.04 -5.18 -4.44
N ILE A 80 20.70 -6.35 -4.42
CA ILE A 80 20.00 -7.63 -4.30
C ILE A 80 19.45 -7.86 -2.89
N VAL A 81 20.15 -7.37 -1.87
CA VAL A 81 19.74 -7.46 -0.46
C VAL A 81 18.62 -6.47 -0.20
N ASP A 82 18.79 -5.22 -0.64
CA ASP A 82 17.80 -4.15 -0.60
C ASP A 82 16.45 -4.61 -1.17
N ARG A 83 16.45 -5.06 -2.44
CA ARG A 83 15.26 -5.64 -3.06
C ARG A 83 14.67 -6.83 -2.28
N GLY A 84 15.52 -7.67 -1.70
CA GLY A 84 15.07 -8.80 -0.88
C GLY A 84 14.34 -8.37 0.39
N ILE A 85 14.81 -7.29 1.03
CA ILE A 85 14.17 -6.68 2.20
C ILE A 85 12.83 -6.05 1.80
N THR A 86 12.78 -5.31 0.69
CA THR A 86 11.54 -4.75 0.14
C THR A 86 10.52 -5.84 -0.15
N ASN A 87 10.92 -6.91 -0.86
CA ASN A 87 10.05 -8.04 -1.18
C ASN A 87 9.54 -8.74 0.08
N PHE A 88 10.41 -8.94 1.08
CA PHE A 88 10.02 -9.57 2.33
C PHE A 88 8.90 -8.78 3.02
N PHE A 89 9.06 -7.46 3.14
CA PHE A 89 8.02 -6.63 3.75
C PHE A 89 6.74 -6.55 2.90
N ASN A 90 6.85 -6.49 1.57
CA ASN A 90 5.70 -6.53 0.67
C ASN A 90 4.92 -7.85 0.82
N ASN A 91 5.63 -8.99 0.91
CA ASN A 91 5.03 -10.29 1.17
C ASN A 91 4.21 -10.29 2.47
N LEU A 92 4.69 -9.67 3.54
CA LEU A 92 3.92 -9.55 4.79
C LEU A 92 2.65 -8.71 4.62
N THR A 93 2.64 -7.74 3.71
CA THR A 93 1.44 -6.93 3.43
C THR A 93 0.36 -7.69 2.68
N GLU A 94 0.67 -8.82 2.03
CA GLU A 94 -0.33 -9.63 1.32
C GLU A 94 -1.42 -10.19 2.24
N ILE A 95 -1.14 -10.38 3.53
CA ILE A 95 -2.17 -10.76 4.53
C ILE A 95 -3.22 -9.65 4.70
N ARG A 96 -2.77 -8.38 4.72
CA ARG A 96 -3.65 -7.22 4.75
C ARG A 96 -4.42 -7.10 3.44
N ASN A 97 -3.74 -7.30 2.30
CA ASN A 97 -4.37 -7.22 0.99
C ASN A 97 -5.48 -8.27 0.86
N PHE A 98 -5.21 -9.50 1.26
CA PHE A 98 -6.17 -10.61 1.30
C PHE A 98 -7.39 -10.27 2.16
N SER A 99 -7.16 -9.81 3.40
CA SER A 99 -8.23 -9.50 4.34
C SER A 99 -9.15 -8.39 3.79
N ASN A 100 -8.56 -7.33 3.24
CA ASN A 100 -9.34 -6.22 2.68
C ASN A 100 -10.03 -6.60 1.35
N SER A 101 -9.41 -7.40 0.50
CA SER A 101 -10.05 -7.92 -0.71
C SER A 101 -11.31 -8.73 -0.37
N LEU A 102 -11.25 -9.58 0.67
CA LEU A 102 -12.44 -10.30 1.15
C LEU A 102 -13.53 -9.34 1.65
N LEU A 103 -13.16 -8.31 2.41
CA LEU A 103 -14.11 -7.32 2.92
C LEU A 103 -14.73 -6.45 1.81
N GLN A 104 -14.03 -6.30 0.70
CA GLN A 104 -14.50 -5.62 -0.52
C GLN A 104 -15.23 -6.57 -1.48
N LEU A 105 -15.40 -7.85 -1.13
CA LEU A 105 -16.00 -8.87 -2.01
C LEU A 105 -15.23 -9.07 -3.33
N LYS A 106 -13.95 -8.72 -3.33
CA LYS A 106 -13.00 -8.81 -4.44
C LYS A 106 -12.34 -10.19 -4.45
N GLY A 107 -13.08 -11.18 -4.96
CA GLY A 107 -12.68 -12.59 -4.90
C GLY A 107 -11.38 -12.88 -5.66
N GLU A 108 -11.17 -12.25 -6.82
CA GLU A 108 -9.95 -12.45 -7.60
C GLU A 108 -8.75 -11.83 -6.88
N SER A 109 -8.88 -10.58 -6.42
CA SER A 109 -7.80 -9.89 -5.70
C SER A 109 -7.43 -10.62 -4.40
N ALA A 110 -8.41 -11.23 -3.72
CA ALA A 110 -8.14 -12.10 -2.57
C ALA A 110 -7.32 -13.34 -2.96
N VAL A 111 -7.70 -14.04 -4.03
CA VAL A 111 -6.96 -15.23 -4.48
C VAL A 111 -5.55 -14.86 -4.97
N VAL A 112 -5.39 -13.72 -5.64
CA VAL A 112 -4.08 -13.20 -6.05
C VAL A 112 -3.21 -12.90 -4.83
N ALA A 113 -3.71 -12.17 -3.83
CA ALA A 113 -2.95 -11.88 -2.61
C ALA A 113 -2.54 -13.16 -1.85
N ALA A 114 -3.46 -14.12 -1.73
CA ALA A 114 -3.18 -15.43 -1.12
C ALA A 114 -2.15 -16.23 -1.91
N GLY A 115 -2.24 -16.22 -3.24
CA GLY A 115 -1.27 -16.82 -4.14
C GLY A 115 0.10 -16.18 -3.97
N ARG A 116 0.20 -14.85 -4.07
CA ARG A 116 1.45 -14.09 -3.89
C ARG A 116 2.11 -14.43 -2.57
N PHE A 117 1.36 -14.39 -1.46
CA PHE A 117 1.86 -14.77 -0.14
C PHE A 117 2.41 -16.21 -0.11
N THR A 118 1.67 -17.16 -0.67
CA THR A 118 2.03 -18.58 -0.66
C THR A 118 3.28 -18.83 -1.50
N TYR A 119 3.32 -18.35 -2.73
CA TYR A 119 4.45 -18.57 -3.65
C TYR A 119 5.73 -17.89 -3.15
N ASN A 120 5.63 -16.64 -2.71
CA ASN A 120 6.79 -15.89 -2.21
C ASN A 120 7.29 -16.48 -0.89
N THR A 121 6.41 -16.97 -0.03
CA THR A 121 6.83 -17.63 1.22
C THR A 121 7.47 -19.00 0.97
N VAL A 122 6.83 -19.85 0.17
CA VAL A 122 7.27 -21.26 -0.04
C VAL A 122 8.46 -21.35 -0.98
N PHE A 123 8.37 -20.71 -2.15
CA PHE A 123 9.38 -20.79 -3.20
C PHE A 123 10.33 -19.60 -3.19
N GLY A 124 9.89 -18.45 -2.67
CA GLY A 124 10.68 -17.22 -2.58
C GLY A 124 11.48 -17.05 -1.28
N LEU A 125 11.73 -18.14 -0.55
CA LEU A 125 12.46 -18.14 0.73
C LEU A 125 11.89 -17.15 1.77
N GLY A 126 10.60 -17.31 2.10
CA GLY A 126 9.93 -16.46 3.08
C GLY A 126 9.58 -15.06 2.57
N GLY A 127 9.63 -14.84 1.26
CA GLY A 127 9.31 -13.57 0.61
C GLY A 127 10.50 -12.74 0.17
N ILE A 128 11.74 -13.23 0.32
CA ILE A 128 12.94 -12.53 -0.14
C ILE A 128 12.96 -12.42 -1.68
N PHE A 129 12.49 -13.46 -2.37
CA PHE A 129 12.34 -13.46 -3.82
C PHE A 129 10.85 -13.37 -4.19
N ASP A 130 10.51 -12.41 -5.04
CA ASP A 130 9.15 -12.29 -5.61
C ASP A 130 8.97 -13.28 -6.77
N VAL A 131 8.73 -14.53 -6.42
CA VAL A 131 8.47 -15.63 -7.33
C VAL A 131 7.09 -15.49 -7.97
N ALA A 132 6.10 -14.97 -7.22
CA ALA A 132 4.73 -14.85 -7.67
C ALA A 132 4.59 -13.96 -8.91
N THR A 133 5.36 -12.87 -8.99
CA THR A 133 5.41 -12.02 -10.19
C THR A 133 5.90 -12.78 -11.43
N ALA A 134 6.80 -13.76 -11.28
CA ALA A 134 7.23 -14.61 -12.39
C ALA A 134 6.14 -15.62 -12.84
N PHE A 135 5.09 -15.81 -12.04
CA PHE A 135 3.90 -16.61 -12.35
C PHE A 135 2.70 -15.73 -12.74
N ASP A 136 2.93 -14.50 -13.18
CA ASP A 136 1.90 -13.56 -13.65
C ASP A 136 0.82 -13.25 -12.61
N LEU A 137 1.18 -13.22 -11.32
CA LEU A 137 0.32 -12.74 -10.24
C LEU A 137 0.66 -11.29 -9.90
N PRO A 138 0.01 -10.27 -10.51
CA PRO A 138 0.32 -8.86 -10.25
C PRO A 138 -0.03 -8.47 -8.82
N GLU A 139 0.74 -7.54 -8.24
CA GLU A 139 0.43 -7.00 -6.91
C GLU A 139 -0.87 -6.18 -6.96
N ARG A 140 -1.76 -6.40 -5.97
CA ARG A 140 -3.02 -5.67 -5.79
C ARG A 140 -3.09 -5.13 -4.36
N PRO A 141 -2.50 -3.95 -4.11
CA PRO A 141 -2.37 -3.42 -2.76
C PRO A 141 -3.71 -2.91 -2.23
N GLU A 142 -4.19 -3.54 -1.15
CA GLU A 142 -5.48 -3.24 -0.53
C GLU A 142 -5.30 -2.86 0.96
N ASP A 143 -6.07 -1.88 1.41
CA ASP A 143 -6.08 -1.39 2.79
C ASP A 143 -7.49 -1.06 3.25
N PHE A 144 -7.71 -0.97 4.56
CA PHE A 144 -9.06 -0.76 5.09
C PHE A 144 -9.63 0.62 4.75
N GLY A 145 -8.78 1.59 4.39
CA GLY A 145 -9.24 2.87 3.86
C GLY A 145 -9.88 2.71 2.47
N GLN A 146 -9.36 1.80 1.64
CA GLN A 146 -9.99 1.40 0.37
C GLN A 146 -11.27 0.62 0.63
N THR A 147 -11.26 -0.31 1.60
CA THR A 147 -12.46 -1.05 2.02
C THR A 147 -13.59 -0.11 2.42
N LEU A 148 -13.31 0.91 3.23
CA LEU A 148 -14.31 1.92 3.57
C LEU A 148 -14.81 2.68 2.33
N GLY A 149 -13.91 2.99 1.39
CA GLY A 149 -14.26 3.62 0.11
C GLY A 149 -15.16 2.73 -0.75
N TYR A 150 -14.88 1.44 -0.82
CA TYR A 150 -15.71 0.44 -1.51
C TYR A 150 -17.16 0.43 -0.96
N TRP A 151 -17.32 0.60 0.35
CA TRP A 151 -18.62 0.70 1.01
C TRP A 151 -19.22 2.12 1.05
N GLY A 152 -18.72 3.04 0.23
CA GLY A 152 -19.30 4.38 0.05
C GLY A 152 -18.93 5.40 1.12
N VAL A 153 -17.97 5.11 2.00
CA VAL A 153 -17.47 6.11 2.97
C VAL A 153 -16.60 7.12 2.23
N GLY A 154 -16.96 8.39 2.30
CA GLY A 154 -16.18 9.49 1.70
C GLY A 154 -14.79 9.65 2.32
N SER A 155 -13.84 10.24 1.59
CA SER A 155 -12.45 10.40 2.04
C SER A 155 -12.32 11.32 3.27
N GLY A 156 -13.11 12.39 3.30
CA GLY A 156 -12.91 13.53 4.20
C GLY A 156 -11.78 14.46 3.73
N PRO A 157 -11.58 15.60 4.41
CA PRO A 157 -10.59 16.59 4.03
C PRO A 157 -9.15 16.08 4.18
N TYR A 158 -8.25 16.63 3.38
CA TYR A 158 -6.81 16.37 3.47
C TYR A 158 -6.21 16.91 4.76
N LEU A 159 -5.37 16.10 5.42
CA LEU A 159 -4.64 16.49 6.62
C LEU A 159 -3.24 15.92 6.61
N VAL A 160 -2.25 16.71 7.02
CA VAL A 160 -0.88 16.25 7.29
C VAL A 160 -0.74 15.95 8.77
N MET A 161 -0.40 14.70 9.06
CA MET A 161 -0.19 14.20 10.41
C MET A 161 1.29 14.31 10.81
N PRO A 162 1.61 14.74 12.04
CA PRO A 162 2.98 14.71 12.53
C PRO A 162 3.56 13.30 12.43
N LEU A 163 4.78 13.18 11.90
CA LEU A 163 5.54 11.95 11.62
C LEU A 163 4.94 10.99 10.59
N LEU A 164 3.61 10.88 10.51
CA LEU A 164 2.91 9.95 9.62
C LEU A 164 2.75 10.49 8.19
N GLY A 165 2.71 11.83 8.03
CA GLY A 165 2.61 12.48 6.73
C GLY A 165 1.17 12.66 6.22
N PRO A 166 0.97 12.71 4.89
CA PRO A 166 -0.32 12.90 4.25
C PRO A 166 -1.37 11.85 4.65
N ALA A 167 -2.59 12.29 4.98
CA ALA A 167 -3.71 11.41 5.32
C ALA A 167 -5.06 12.07 4.99
N THR A 168 -6.11 11.25 5.02
CA THR A 168 -7.52 11.69 5.15
C THR A 168 -8.17 10.93 6.32
N PRO A 169 -9.29 11.40 6.90
CA PRO A 169 -9.97 10.68 7.97
C PRO A 169 -10.27 9.22 7.64
N ARG A 170 -10.72 8.93 6.41
CA ARG A 170 -10.95 7.57 5.94
C ARG A 170 -9.66 6.75 5.92
N TYR A 171 -8.60 7.29 5.32
CA TYR A 171 -7.32 6.58 5.23
C TYR A 171 -6.69 6.35 6.61
N PHE A 172 -6.72 7.34 7.49
CA PHE A 172 -6.20 7.21 8.85
C PHE A 172 -6.97 6.15 9.66
N THR A 173 -8.30 6.16 9.56
CA THR A 173 -9.15 5.13 10.18
C THR A 173 -8.83 3.76 9.61
N GLY A 174 -8.65 3.67 8.29
CA GLY A 174 -8.16 2.48 7.59
C GLY A 174 -6.87 1.92 8.18
N MET A 175 -5.85 2.76 8.25
CA MET A 175 -4.54 2.42 8.80
C MET A 175 -4.62 1.94 10.26
N ALA A 176 -5.47 2.54 11.09
CA ALA A 176 -5.70 2.10 12.45
C ALA A 176 -6.38 0.72 12.49
N THR A 177 -7.42 0.50 11.69
CA THR A 177 -8.11 -0.80 11.59
C THR A 177 -7.15 -1.90 11.10
N ASP A 178 -6.37 -1.64 10.06
CA ASP A 178 -5.38 -2.57 9.54
C ASP A 178 -4.29 -2.91 10.59
N GLY A 179 -3.92 -1.94 11.43
CA GLY A 179 -2.84 -2.10 12.41
C GLY A 179 -3.25 -2.75 13.72
N PHE A 180 -4.52 -2.67 14.12
CA PHE A 180 -4.99 -3.09 15.44
C PHE A 180 -6.11 -4.15 15.41
N LEU A 181 -6.86 -4.25 14.32
CA LEU A 181 -8.07 -5.10 14.26
C LEU A 181 -7.98 -6.20 13.21
N LEU A 182 -7.25 -5.99 12.11
CA LEU A 182 -7.07 -7.01 11.08
C LEU A 182 -5.85 -7.90 11.37
N PRO A 183 -5.86 -9.18 10.92
CA PRO A 183 -4.72 -10.07 11.08
C PRO A 183 -3.45 -9.49 10.47
N SER A 184 -2.36 -9.51 11.22
CA SER A 184 -1.07 -9.01 10.74
C SER A 184 0.07 -9.97 11.08
N ALA A 185 1.02 -10.13 10.16
CA ALA A 185 2.27 -10.84 10.46
C ALA A 185 3.04 -10.19 11.63
N TRP A 186 2.79 -8.90 11.89
CA TRP A 186 3.39 -8.17 13.00
C TRP A 186 2.92 -8.62 14.39
N ASP A 187 1.80 -9.34 14.49
CA ASP A 187 1.26 -9.83 15.75
C ASP A 187 2.07 -11.00 16.32
N GLU A 188 2.79 -11.71 15.45
CA GLU A 188 3.63 -12.86 15.81
C GLU A 188 5.08 -12.46 16.16
N VAL A 189 5.43 -11.18 16.01
CA VAL A 189 6.78 -10.67 16.29
C VAL A 189 6.82 -10.07 17.70
N SER A 190 7.64 -10.66 18.56
CA SER A 190 7.86 -10.16 19.92
C SER A 190 8.56 -8.79 19.95
N SER A 191 8.42 -8.11 21.09
CA SER A 191 9.29 -6.98 21.41
C SER A 191 10.58 -7.51 22.06
N PRO A 192 11.76 -6.95 21.75
CA PRO A 192 11.98 -5.71 21.00
C PRO A 192 12.11 -5.86 19.47
N GLU A 193 12.12 -7.08 18.92
CA GLU A 193 12.42 -7.37 17.50
C GLU A 193 11.49 -6.61 16.55
N ARG A 194 10.21 -6.50 16.92
CA ARG A 194 9.20 -5.75 16.16
C ARG A 194 9.64 -4.32 15.87
N TYR A 195 10.27 -3.63 16.82
CA TYR A 195 10.70 -2.24 16.64
C TYR A 195 11.87 -2.13 15.67
N TYR A 196 12.84 -3.04 15.73
CA TYR A 196 13.97 -3.06 14.80
C TYR A 196 13.53 -3.34 13.37
N LEU A 197 12.63 -4.32 13.18
CA LEU A 197 12.10 -4.65 11.86
C LEU A 197 11.23 -3.52 11.29
N ARG A 198 10.43 -2.84 12.12
CA ARG A 198 9.68 -1.65 11.70
C ARG A 198 10.60 -0.50 11.30
N ALA A 199 11.66 -0.26 12.07
CA ALA A 199 12.65 0.76 11.73
C ALA A 199 13.34 0.42 10.40
N LEU A 200 13.74 -0.83 10.19
CA LEU A 200 14.30 -1.30 8.93
C LEU A 200 13.33 -1.07 7.76
N GLN A 201 12.06 -1.45 7.90
CA GLN A 201 11.03 -1.24 6.88
C GLN A 201 10.88 0.24 6.51
N ILE A 202 10.91 1.14 7.49
CA ILE A 202 10.78 2.59 7.26
C ILE A 202 12.02 3.11 6.52
N VAL A 203 13.22 2.69 6.93
CA VAL A 203 14.48 3.10 6.30
C VAL A 203 14.59 2.58 4.86
N ASP A 204 14.27 1.31 4.65
CA ASP A 204 14.25 0.64 3.33
C ASP A 204 13.31 1.37 2.37
N LYS A 205 12.04 1.54 2.78
CA LYS A 205 11.05 2.27 1.98
C LYS A 205 11.48 3.71 1.69
N ARG A 206 12.13 4.40 2.65
CA ARG A 206 12.62 5.75 2.41
C ARG A 206 13.77 5.77 1.41
N ALA A 207 14.67 4.79 1.48
CA ALA A 207 15.81 4.64 0.58
C ALA A 207 15.36 4.46 -0.87
N ASP A 208 14.33 3.63 -1.08
CA ASP A 208 13.68 3.40 -2.39
C ASP A 208 13.06 4.67 -2.98
N LEU A 209 12.62 5.61 -2.12
CA LEU A 209 12.01 6.86 -2.54
C LEU A 209 13.03 7.96 -2.86
N ILE A 210 14.31 7.81 -2.51
CA ILE A 210 15.34 8.85 -2.76
C ILE A 210 15.45 9.20 -4.26
N PRO A 211 15.52 8.24 -5.21
CA PRO A 211 15.56 8.57 -6.64
C PRO A 211 14.36 9.39 -7.11
N ALA A 212 13.19 9.15 -6.52
CA ALA A 212 11.95 9.81 -6.90
C ALA A 212 11.92 11.30 -6.50
N GLU A 213 12.80 11.74 -5.60
CA GLU A 213 12.94 13.15 -5.21
C GLU A 213 13.25 14.05 -6.40
N SER A 214 13.95 13.54 -7.42
CA SER A 214 14.33 14.31 -8.62
C SER A 214 13.14 14.69 -9.51
N PHE A 215 12.00 13.99 -9.37
CA PHE A 215 10.77 14.29 -10.11
C PHE A 215 9.89 15.32 -9.40
N ILE A 216 10.21 15.68 -8.16
CA ILE A 216 9.49 16.71 -7.44
C ILE A 216 9.78 18.06 -8.11
N SER A 217 8.72 18.73 -8.54
CA SER A 217 8.79 20.05 -9.16
C SER A 217 7.85 21.04 -8.45
N GLY A 218 8.16 22.33 -8.57
CA GLY A 218 7.37 23.41 -7.95
C GLY A 218 7.38 23.38 -6.42
N ASP A 219 6.23 23.71 -5.82
CA ASP A 219 6.05 23.68 -4.37
C ASP A 219 5.94 22.22 -3.88
N ARG A 220 6.91 21.81 -3.05
CA ARG A 220 7.03 20.42 -2.58
C ARG A 220 5.82 19.95 -1.77
N TYR A 221 5.19 20.85 -1.02
CA TYR A 221 3.99 20.51 -0.25
C TYR A 221 2.83 20.18 -1.19
N THR A 222 2.54 21.07 -2.14
CA THR A 222 1.49 20.90 -3.13
C THR A 222 1.73 19.64 -3.97
N PHE A 223 2.97 19.41 -4.40
CA PHE A 223 3.34 18.19 -5.14
C PHE A 223 3.02 16.92 -4.35
N VAL A 224 3.47 16.83 -3.09
CA VAL A 224 3.25 15.66 -2.24
C VAL A 224 1.76 15.46 -1.92
N ARG A 225 1.01 16.55 -1.67
CA ARG A 225 -0.44 16.50 -1.47
C ARG A 225 -1.14 15.90 -2.68
N ASN A 226 -0.88 16.46 -3.87
CA ASN A 226 -1.54 16.03 -5.10
C ASN A 226 -1.16 14.58 -5.45
N ALA A 227 0.12 14.22 -5.35
CA ALA A 227 0.57 12.84 -5.57
C ALA A 227 -0.07 11.84 -4.60
N PHE A 228 -0.22 12.22 -3.32
CA PHE A 228 -0.93 11.38 -2.35
C PHE A 228 -2.40 11.18 -2.74
N LEU A 229 -3.12 12.27 -3.04
CA LEU A 229 -4.53 12.21 -3.37
C LEU A 229 -4.80 11.43 -4.67
N GLN A 230 -4.02 11.69 -5.72
CA GLN A 230 -4.08 10.94 -6.99
C GLN A 230 -3.83 9.44 -6.76
N ARG A 231 -2.79 9.11 -5.97
CA ARG A 231 -2.51 7.70 -5.65
C ARG A 231 -3.67 7.05 -4.88
N ARG A 232 -4.30 7.77 -3.95
CA ARG A 232 -5.45 7.23 -3.20
C ARG A 232 -6.63 6.95 -4.12
N GLU A 233 -6.92 7.84 -5.05
CA GLU A 233 -7.97 7.65 -6.05
C GLU A 233 -7.67 6.45 -6.95
N PHE A 234 -6.44 6.38 -7.47
CA PHE A 234 -5.99 5.26 -8.29
C PHE A 234 -6.17 3.91 -7.59
N LEU A 235 -5.81 3.83 -6.30
CA LEU A 235 -5.95 2.61 -5.52
C LEU A 235 -7.42 2.22 -5.30
N ILE A 236 -8.26 3.18 -4.89
CA ILE A 236 -9.70 2.94 -4.63
C ILE A 236 -10.44 2.46 -5.88
N ASN A 237 -10.03 2.94 -7.06
CA ASN A 237 -10.63 2.57 -8.34
C ASN A 237 -9.92 1.38 -9.02
N ASP A 238 -9.11 0.61 -8.30
CA ASP A 238 -8.42 -0.59 -8.81
C ASP A 238 -7.55 -0.31 -10.04
N GLY A 239 -6.87 0.83 -10.03
CA GLY A 239 -6.01 1.31 -11.10
C GLY A 239 -6.75 1.93 -12.29
N LYS A 240 -8.07 2.07 -12.22
CA LYS A 240 -8.86 2.76 -13.24
C LYS A 240 -8.88 4.25 -12.96
N ILE A 241 -8.59 5.03 -13.99
CA ILE A 241 -8.74 6.49 -13.96
C ILE A 241 -10.19 6.77 -14.37
N THR A 242 -11.04 7.10 -13.40
CA THR A 242 -12.45 7.43 -13.65
C THR A 242 -12.65 8.87 -14.06
N GLN A 243 -11.84 9.80 -13.52
CA GLN A 243 -11.75 11.21 -13.89
C GLN A 243 -10.33 11.69 -13.62
N ASP A 244 -9.70 12.36 -14.58
CA ASP A 244 -8.40 13.03 -14.36
C ASP A 244 -8.67 14.51 -14.03
N PRO A 245 -8.57 14.94 -12.76
CA PRO A 245 -8.80 16.32 -12.38
C PRO A 245 -7.75 17.31 -12.92
N PHE A 246 -6.75 16.84 -13.69
CA PHE A 246 -5.76 17.65 -14.39
C PHE A 246 -5.85 17.52 -15.92
N ALA A 247 -6.71 16.64 -16.43
CA ALA A 247 -7.15 16.71 -17.81
C ALA A 247 -8.37 17.63 -17.81
N ASP A 248 -8.21 18.84 -18.34
CA ASP A 248 -9.38 19.66 -18.64
C ASP A 248 -10.23 18.87 -19.65
N ASP A 249 -11.45 18.49 -19.26
CA ASP A 249 -12.45 17.87 -20.14
C ASP A 249 -12.88 18.82 -21.29
N ASP A 250 -12.30 20.02 -21.37
CA ASP A 250 -12.63 21.08 -22.32
C ASP A 250 -11.88 20.98 -23.67
N ASP A 251 -10.97 20.02 -23.87
CA ASP A 251 -10.01 20.07 -24.99
C ASP A 251 -10.15 18.99 -26.07
N PHE A 252 -11.38 18.53 -26.41
CA PHE A 252 -11.62 17.76 -27.67
C PHE A 252 -13.03 17.96 -28.25
N MET A 253 -13.45 19.20 -28.51
CA MET A 253 -14.44 19.48 -29.56
C MET A 253 -13.70 19.65 -30.89
N LEU A 254 -13.33 18.52 -31.53
CA LEU A 254 -12.92 18.50 -32.93
C LEU A 254 -14.16 18.44 -33.84
N ASP A 255 -15.04 19.43 -33.71
CA ASP A 255 -16.11 19.70 -34.67
C ASP A 255 -15.65 20.88 -35.55
N ASP A 256 -14.81 20.60 -36.56
CA ASP A 256 -14.61 21.37 -37.81
C ASP A 256 -13.18 21.22 -38.38
N PHE A 257 -12.80 20.01 -38.79
CA PHE A 257 -11.74 19.80 -39.80
C PHE A 257 -12.14 18.74 -40.83
#